data_AF-A0A528WBA9-F1
#
_entry.id   AF-A0A528WBA9-F1
#
_cell.length_a   1.000
_cell.length_b   1.000
_cell.length_c   1.000
_cell.angle_alpha   90.00
_cell.angle_beta   90.00
_cell.angle_gamma   90.00
#
_symmetry.space_group_name_H-M   'P 1'
#
loop_
_entity.id
_entity.type
_entity.pdbx_description
1 polymer ?
#
loop_
_entity_poly.entity_id
_entity_poly.type
_entity_poly.pdbx_seq_one_letter_code
_entity_poly.pdbx_strand_id
1 'polypeptide(L)'
;MFELLGIPPQVLFGQLLLGLINGSFYAVLSLGLAVIFGLLNIINFTHGAQYMLGAFGAWMLLNYLGVGYWWAVFIVPPIVGVTGIVLE
;
A
#
# COMPACT_ATOMS: atom_id res chain seq x y z
N MET A 1 -2.08 -30.68 -23.40
CA MET A 1 -1.48 -29.52 -22.73
C MET A 1 -0.95 -30.01 -21.39
N PHE A 2 0.28 -29.69 -20.98
CA PHE A 2 0.81 -30.16 -19.69
C PHE A 2 0.05 -29.45 -18.55
N GLU A 3 -0.59 -30.22 -17.68
CA GLU A 3 -1.40 -29.72 -16.57
C GLU A 3 -0.81 -30.22 -15.25
N LEU A 4 -0.67 -29.32 -14.26
CA LEU A 4 -0.17 -29.62 -12.93
C LEU A 4 -1.30 -29.40 -11.93
N LEU A 5 -1.66 -30.43 -11.16
CA LEU A 5 -2.80 -30.38 -10.21
C LEU A 5 -4.15 -30.00 -10.87
N GLY A 6 -4.33 -30.31 -12.15
CA GLY A 6 -5.54 -29.93 -12.90
C GLY A 6 -5.61 -28.46 -13.31
N ILE A 7 -4.50 -27.72 -13.19
CA ILE A 7 -4.37 -26.31 -13.61
C ILE A 7 -3.15 -26.18 -14.54
N PRO A 8 -3.21 -25.38 -15.62
CA PRO A 8 -2.03 -25.05 -16.41
C PRO A 8 -0.94 -24.40 -15.52
N PRO A 9 0.31 -24.89 -15.53
CA PRO A 9 1.36 -24.40 -14.63
C PRO A 9 1.61 -22.91 -14.73
N GLN A 10 1.48 -22.32 -15.93
CA GLN A 10 1.58 -20.87 -16.13
C GLN A 10 0.62 -20.09 -15.24
N VAL A 11 -0.63 -20.57 -15.07
CA VAL A 11 -1.62 -19.93 -14.21
C VAL A 11 -1.29 -20.18 -12.74
N LEU A 12 -0.90 -21.40 -12.38
CA LEU A 12 -0.54 -21.75 -11.00
C LEU A 12 0.63 -20.89 -10.49
N PHE A 13 1.72 -20.80 -11.25
CA PHE A 13 2.88 -19.99 -10.89
C PHE A 13 2.55 -18.49 -10.91
N GLY A 14 1.71 -18.03 -11.84
CA GLY A 14 1.22 -16.65 -11.85
C GLY A 14 0.45 -16.29 -10.58
N GLN A 15 -0.48 -17.15 -10.15
CA GLN A 15 -1.23 -16.94 -8.91
C GLN A 15 -0.36 -17.02 -7.66
N LEU A 16 0.61 -17.93 -7.64
CA LEU A 16 1.56 -18.04 -6.54
C LEU A 16 2.44 -16.78 -6.43
N LEU A 17 2.90 -16.24 -7.55
CA LEU A 17 3.63 -14.99 -7.59
C LEU A 17 2.75 -13.81 -7.13
N LEU A 18 1.50 -13.71 -7.60
CA LEU A 18 0.56 -12.68 -7.14
C LEU A 18 0.29 -12.78 -5.63
N GLY A 19 0.12 -14.00 -5.11
CA GLY A 19 -0.03 -14.27 -3.69
C GLY A 19 1.21 -13.84 -2.90
N LEU A 20 2.40 -14.12 -3.41
CA LEU A 20 3.66 -13.68 -2.80
C LEU A 20 3.79 -12.17 -2.81
N ILE A 21 3.49 -11.50 -3.93
CA ILE A 21 3.54 -10.03 -4.04
C ILE A 21 2.61 -9.38 -3.03
N ASN A 22 1.35 -9.82 -2.98
CA ASN A 22 0.37 -9.28 -2.03
C ASN A 22 0.76 -9.60 -0.59
N GLY A 23 1.22 -10.82 -0.31
CA GLY A 23 1.69 -11.24 1.01
C GLY A 23 2.89 -10.43 1.48
N SER A 24 3.88 -10.21 0.63
CA SER A 24 5.04 -9.36 0.91
C SER A 24 4.63 -7.90 1.14
N PHE A 25 3.68 -7.38 0.36
CA PHE A 25 3.15 -6.03 0.56
C PHE A 25 2.52 -5.87 1.96
N TYR A 26 1.66 -6.80 2.36
CA TYR A 26 1.07 -6.80 3.70
C TYR A 26 2.10 -7.02 4.81
N ALA A 27 3.11 -7.87 4.58
CA ALA A 27 4.19 -8.10 5.54
C ALA A 27 5.02 -6.83 5.78
N VAL A 28 5.37 -6.10 4.72
CA VAL A 28 6.11 -4.83 4.82
C VAL A 28 5.26 -3.76 5.53
N LEU A 29 3.96 -3.65 5.20
CA LEU A 29 3.05 -2.74 5.90
C LEU A 29 2.97 -3.04 7.40
N SER A 30 2.86 -4.31 7.78
CA SER A 30 2.83 -4.73 9.18
C SER A 30 4.17 -4.48 9.88
N LEU A 31 5.29 -4.74 9.19
CA LEU A 31 6.63 -4.50 9.72
C LEU A 31 6.87 -3.02 10.02
N GLY A 32 6.40 -2.10 9.18
CA GLY A 32 6.50 -0.66 9.45
C GLY A 32 5.83 -0.26 10.78
N LEU A 33 4.64 -0.79 11.04
CA LEU A 33 3.92 -0.59 12.29
C LEU A 33 4.66 -1.20 13.49
N ALA A 34 5.14 -2.44 13.34
CA ALA A 34 5.89 -3.15 14.37
C ALA A 34 7.20 -2.44 14.74
N VAL A 35 7.92 -1.86 13.77
CA VAL A 35 9.16 -1.11 14.01
C VAL A 35 8.90 0.20 14.76
N ILE A 36 7.88 0.97 14.37
CA ILE A 36 7.51 2.21 15.07
C ILE A 36 7.11 1.91 16.53
N PHE A 37 6.32 0.86 16.74
CA PHE A 37 5.87 0.47 18.09
C PHE A 37 7.01 -0.12 18.94
N GLY A 38 7.87 -0.94 18.34
CA GLY A 38 9.02 -1.54 19.03
C GLY A 38 10.06 -0.52 19.48
N LEU A 39 10.18 0.61 18.76
CA LEU A 39 11.11 1.69 19.11
C LEU A 39 10.52 2.68 20.11
N LEU A 40 9.23 3.04 19.99
CA LEU A 40 8.62 4.10 20.80
C LEU A 40 7.84 3.59 22.03
N ASN A 41 7.47 2.30 22.10
CA ASN A 41 6.60 1.71 23.14
C ASN A 41 5.22 2.39 23.29
N ILE A 42 4.79 3.19 22.31
CA ILE A 42 3.50 3.89 22.27
C ILE A 42 2.76 3.58 20.98
N ILE A 43 1.44 3.45 21.05
CA ILE A 43 0.59 3.20 19.88
C ILE A 43 0.42 4.52 19.09
N ASN A 44 1.12 4.63 17.96
CA ASN A 44 0.93 5.70 16.98
C ASN A 44 -0.24 5.38 16.03
N PHE A 45 -1.41 5.97 16.31
CA PHE A 45 -2.61 5.86 15.45
C PHE A 45 -2.53 6.73 14.19
N THR A 46 -1.63 7.72 14.15
CA THR A 46 -1.45 8.64 13.03
C THR A 46 -0.93 7.92 11.79
N HIS A 47 -0.11 6.88 11.95
CA HIS A 47 0.45 6.11 10.83
C HIS A 47 -0.63 5.46 9.95
N GLY A 48 -1.63 4.80 10.55
CA GLY A 48 -2.74 4.20 9.81
C GLY A 48 -3.63 5.23 9.13
N ALA A 49 -3.88 6.35 9.81
CA ALA A 49 -4.66 7.46 9.26
C ALA A 49 -3.96 8.12 8.06
N GLN A 50 -2.66 8.39 8.14
CA GLN A 50 -1.88 8.97 7.05
C GLN A 50 -1.75 8.02 5.85
N TYR A 51 -1.59 6.72 6.09
CA TYR A 51 -1.61 5.71 5.01
C TYR A 51 -2.94 5.74 4.24
N MET A 52 -4.07 5.73 4.96
CA MET A 52 -5.40 5.80 4.34
C MET A 52 -5.61 7.12 3.60
N LEU A 53 -5.14 8.24 4.15
CA LEU A 53 -5.21 9.55 3.52
C LEU A 53 -4.44 9.60 2.19
N GLY A 54 -3.26 8.94 2.13
CA GLY A 54 -2.53 8.76 0.89
C GLY A 54 -3.26 7.90 -0.13
N ALA A 55 -3.74 6.72 0.28
CA ALA A 55 -4.43 5.78 -0.61
C ALA A 55 -5.73 6.37 -1.19
N PHE A 56 -6.58 6.94 -0.34
CA PHE A 56 -7.81 7.61 -0.77
C PHE A 56 -7.52 8.91 -1.51
N GLY A 57 -6.49 9.65 -1.13
CA GLY A 57 -6.05 10.84 -1.86
C GLY A 57 -5.70 10.51 -3.31
N ALA A 58 -4.89 9.47 -3.54
CA ALA A 58 -4.59 9.00 -4.89
C ALA A 58 -5.86 8.58 -5.63
N TRP A 59 -6.69 7.74 -5.01
CA TRP A 59 -7.94 7.28 -5.63
C TRP A 59 -8.89 8.43 -5.99
N MET A 60 -9.03 9.44 -5.13
CA MET A 60 -9.84 10.64 -5.38
C MET A 60 -9.27 11.48 -6.52
N LEU A 61 -7.95 11.65 -6.58
CA LEU A 61 -7.29 12.36 -7.69
C LEU A 61 -7.57 11.68 -9.04
N LEU A 62 -7.52 10.34 -9.07
CA LEU A 62 -7.80 9.58 -10.29
C LEU A 62 -9.29 9.64 -10.68
N ASN A 63 -10.21 9.48 -9.73
CA ASN A 63 -11.63 9.32 -10.04
C ASN A 63 -12.39 10.65 -10.17
N TYR A 64 -12.05 11.66 -9.38
CA TYR A 64 -12.76 12.94 -9.37
C TYR A 64 -12.07 14.02 -10.20
N LEU A 65 -10.73 14.08 -10.18
CA LEU A 65 -9.98 15.10 -10.92
C LEU A 65 -9.42 14.59 -12.26
N GLY A 66 -9.53 13.28 -12.54
CA GLY A 66 -8.96 12.69 -13.75
C GLY A 66 -7.43 12.79 -13.83
N VAL A 67 -6.77 13.02 -12.70
CA VAL A 67 -5.32 13.15 -12.62
C VAL A 67 -4.74 11.77 -12.85
N GLY A 68 -3.95 11.61 -13.92
CA GLY A 68 -3.33 10.34 -14.26
C GLY A 68 -2.50 9.76 -13.10
N TYR A 69 -2.41 8.43 -13.02
CA TYR A 69 -1.73 7.72 -11.94
C TYR A 69 -0.35 8.28 -11.59
N TRP A 70 0.47 8.56 -12.62
CA TRP A 70 1.81 9.10 -12.45
C TRP A 70 1.82 10.45 -11.72
N TRP A 71 0.88 11.34 -12.05
CA TRP A 71 0.76 12.63 -11.38
C TRP A 71 0.24 12.48 -9.95
N ALA A 72 -0.70 11.57 -9.72
CA ALA A 72 -1.21 11.30 -8.37
C ALA A 72 -0.11 10.79 -7.43
N VAL A 73 0.80 9.92 -7.91
CA VAL A 73 1.94 9.42 -7.13
C VAL A 73 2.88 10.55 -6.68
N PHE A 74 3.01 11.63 -7.45
CA PHE A 74 3.83 12.79 -7.05
C PHE A 74 3.08 13.81 -6.20
N ILE A 75 1.78 13.98 -6.39
CA ILE A 75 0.99 15.01 -5.71
C ILE A 75 0.57 14.57 -4.30
N VAL A 76 0.30 13.28 -4.11
CA VAL A 76 -0.22 12.75 -2.84
C VAL A 76 0.80 12.78 -1.70
N PRO A 77 2.08 12.37 -1.87
CA PRO A 77 3.05 12.41 -0.77
C PRO A 77 3.27 13.81 -0.17
N PRO A 78 3.38 14.90 -0.96
CA PRO A 78 3.39 16.26 -0.42
C PRO A 78 2.15 16.59 0.41
N ILE A 79 0.95 16.22 -0.05
CA ILE A 79 -0.30 16.48 0.69
C ILE A 79 -0.28 15.74 2.02
N VAL A 80 0.07 14.45 2.02
CA VAL A 80 0.18 13.64 3.25
C VAL A 80 1.24 14.21 4.19
N GLY A 81 2.40 14.62 3.67
CA GLY A 81 3.47 15.25 4.44
C GLY A 81 3.02 16.55 5.11
N VAL A 82 2.34 17.43 4.36
CA VAL A 82 1.78 18.68 4.91
C VAL A 82 0.73 18.38 5.98
N THR A 83 -0.16 17.40 5.76
CA THR A 83 -1.13 17.00 6.80
C THR A 83 -0.45 16.44 8.05
N GLY A 84 0.68 15.76 7.90
CA GLY A 84 1.51 15.30 9.03
C GLY A 84 2.06 16.46 9.84
N ILE A 85 2.65 17.46 9.18
CA ILE A 85 3.21 18.66 9.84
C ILE A 85 2.13 19.44 10.61
N VAL A 86 0.90 19.51 10.07
CA VAL A 86 -0.21 20.20 10.75
C VAL A 86 -0.71 19.43 11.97
N LEU A 87 -0.57 18.11 11.98
CA LEU A 87 -1.06 17.23 13.05
C LEU A 87 -0.03 16.98 14.16
N GLU A 88 1.26 17.18 13.89
CA GLU A 88 2.37 17.08 14.86
C GLU A 88 2.41 18.30 15.80
#